data_AF-A0A948V376-F1
#
_entry.id   AF-A0A948V376-F1
#
_cell.length_a   1.000
_cell.length_b   1.000
_cell.length_c   1.000
_cell.angle_alpha   90.00
_cell.angle_beta   90.00
_cell.angle_gamma   90.00
#
_symmetry.space_group_name_H-M   'P 1'
#
loop_
_entity.id
_entity.type
_entity.pdbx_description
1 polymer ?
#
loop_
_entity_poly.entity_id
_entity_poly.type
_entity_poly.pdbx_seq_one_letter_code
_entity_poly.pdbx_strand_id
1 'polypeptide(L)'
;MNRHTILKAANALLLAGVLSVTWFAGRAFHRMHVDDPIYPTPGLTEKILLSRYHSALRSGPADTEIYLFSGKEKGGRLLVLGGTHPNEPAGFLAAVLMVENLQVEKGDVWIIPRANRSGFTHNDPQEASPQRFVLTTAKGDRSFRFGSRLTNPVHQWPDPILHINPAGQVLSGSDSRNLNRAYPGKKEGVLTERTAFAIMELIRTEGIDLALDLHEAAPEYPVINAMVFHENSAELAAVALMDLQLQNMDFRLEESPPSLRGLSHREWGDHSEAASILLESANVSHGRLKGKTSASLIVEGRDKNYVRAAARGLLFVPFDEAGIPLKERVARHLAAVRSLTAGLGDMHPDREIILHRFPSPELVREKGAEACLAPPNQR
;
A
#
# COMPACT_ATOMS: atom_id res chain seq x y z
N MET A 1 27.41 53.69 -10.33
CA MET A 1 27.47 52.33 -10.95
C MET A 1 26.65 52.37 -12.24
N ASN A 2 27.19 51.96 -13.39
CA ASN A 2 26.44 51.98 -14.66
C ASN A 2 25.23 51.03 -14.57
N ARG A 3 24.07 51.43 -15.13
CA ARG A 3 22.84 50.62 -15.23
C ARG A 3 23.10 49.20 -15.75
N HIS A 4 24.08 49.05 -16.64
CA HIS A 4 24.50 47.74 -17.16
C HIS A 4 25.17 46.84 -16.10
N THR A 5 25.96 47.41 -15.19
CA THR A 5 26.58 46.69 -14.06
C THR A 5 25.53 46.27 -13.03
N ILE A 6 24.56 47.15 -12.73
CA ILE A 6 23.43 46.84 -11.83
C ILE A 6 22.61 45.68 -12.40
N LEU A 7 22.29 45.70 -13.69
CA LEU A 7 21.51 44.64 -14.35
C LEU A 7 22.26 43.30 -14.36
N LYS A 8 23.58 43.30 -14.61
CA LYS A 8 24.40 42.08 -14.54
C LYS A 8 24.42 41.49 -13.13
N ALA A 9 24.58 42.32 -12.10
CA ALA A 9 24.54 41.88 -10.70
C ALA A 9 23.16 41.32 -10.33
N ALA A 10 22.07 41.99 -10.74
CA ALA A 10 20.70 41.52 -10.51
C ALA A 10 20.44 40.16 -11.19
N ASN A 11 20.86 40.00 -12.45
CA ASN A 11 20.72 38.73 -13.17
C ASN A 11 21.54 37.61 -12.53
N ALA A 12 22.76 37.90 -12.07
CA ALA A 12 23.60 36.93 -11.37
C ALA A 12 22.97 36.49 -10.04
N LEU A 13 22.40 37.43 -9.27
CA LEU A 13 21.68 37.12 -8.03
C LEU A 13 20.41 36.29 -8.30
N LEU A 14 19.64 36.63 -9.33
CA LEU A 14 18.47 35.85 -9.73
C LEU A 14 18.86 34.43 -10.14
N LEU A 15 19.90 34.27 -10.95
CA LEU A 15 20.41 32.96 -11.36
C LEU A 15 20.91 32.16 -10.15
N ALA A 16 21.67 32.78 -9.24
CA ALA A 16 22.13 32.13 -8.02
C ALA A 16 20.94 31.71 -7.13
N GLY A 17 19.89 32.52 -7.07
CA GLY A 17 18.64 32.18 -6.39
C GLY A 17 17.94 30.97 -7.02
N VAL A 18 17.77 30.96 -8.34
CA VAL A 18 17.16 29.85 -9.09
C VAL A 18 17.97 28.56 -8.91
N LEU A 19 19.30 28.62 -9.04
CA LEU A 19 20.18 27.47 -8.84
C LEU A 19 20.09 26.93 -7.41
N SER A 20 20.03 27.83 -6.43
CA SER A 20 19.89 27.46 -5.02
C SER A 20 18.56 26.75 -4.77
N VAL A 21 17.43 27.32 -5.23
CA VAL A 21 16.10 26.69 -5.11
C VAL A 21 16.06 25.33 -5.81
N THR A 22 16.64 25.24 -7.02
CA THR A 22 16.72 24.00 -7.79
C THR A 22 17.55 22.95 -7.08
N TRP A 23 18.68 23.33 -6.48
CA TRP A 23 19.54 22.41 -5.73
C TRP A 23 18.84 21.88 -4.47
N PHE A 24 18.20 22.76 -3.68
CA PHE A 24 17.47 22.33 -2.47
C PHE A 24 16.25 21.46 -2.82
N ALA A 25 15.47 21.85 -3.82
CA ALA A 25 14.31 21.07 -4.28
C ALA A 25 14.74 19.72 -4.86
N GLY A 26 15.77 19.69 -5.70
CA GLY A 26 16.34 18.47 -6.27
C GLY A 26 16.90 17.54 -5.21
N ARG A 27 17.63 18.07 -4.22
CA ARG A 27 18.12 17.30 -3.07
C ARG A 27 16.96 16.73 -2.26
N ALA A 28 15.92 17.50 -1.98
CA ALA A 28 14.75 17.02 -1.25
C ALA A 28 14.01 15.91 -2.01
N PHE A 29 13.82 16.08 -3.32
CA PHE A 29 13.24 15.07 -4.20
C PHE A 29 14.06 13.76 -4.21
N HIS A 30 15.39 13.87 -4.40
CA HIS A 30 16.27 12.70 -4.39
C HIS A 30 16.26 11.92 -3.07
N ARG A 31 15.94 12.56 -1.93
CA ARG A 31 15.80 11.84 -0.65
C ARG A 31 14.63 10.86 -0.64
N MET A 32 13.61 11.03 -1.50
CA MET A 32 12.53 10.05 -1.64
C MET A 32 13.00 8.74 -2.29
N HIS A 33 14.15 8.75 -2.97
CA HIS A 33 14.69 7.55 -3.62
C HIS A 33 15.38 6.59 -2.64
N VAL A 34 15.57 7.02 -1.38
CA VAL A 34 16.14 6.18 -0.32
C VAL A 34 15.00 5.44 0.37
N ASP A 35 15.12 4.11 0.44
CA ASP A 35 14.12 3.29 1.10
C ASP A 35 14.10 3.48 2.61
N ASP A 36 12.89 3.53 3.17
CA ASP A 36 12.70 3.56 4.61
C ASP A 36 13.11 2.20 5.20
N PRO A 37 13.87 2.18 6.30
CA PRO A 37 14.29 0.93 6.91
C PRO A 37 13.08 0.17 7.46
N ILE A 38 13.07 -1.13 7.20
CA ILE A 38 12.18 -2.13 7.79
C ILE A 38 13.07 -3.06 8.60
N TYR A 39 12.64 -3.42 9.82
CA TYR A 39 13.44 -4.22 10.76
C TYR A 39 12.76 -5.57 11.01
N PRO A 40 12.99 -6.58 10.16
CA PRO A 40 12.33 -7.86 10.30
C PRO A 40 12.63 -8.54 11.62
N THR A 41 11.68 -9.33 12.13
CA THR A 41 11.93 -10.15 13.31
C THR A 41 12.97 -11.24 13.03
N PRO A 42 13.56 -11.84 14.07
CA PRO A 42 14.34 -13.08 13.93
C PRO A 42 13.54 -14.25 13.34
N GLY A 43 12.21 -14.15 13.23
CA GLY A 43 11.37 -15.16 12.58
C GLY A 43 11.41 -15.09 11.05
N LEU A 44 12.04 -14.07 10.45
CA LEU A 44 12.22 -13.98 9.01
C LEU A 44 13.06 -15.16 8.51
N THR A 45 12.52 -15.92 7.56
CA THR A 45 13.22 -17.04 6.92
C THR A 45 14.14 -16.56 5.82
N GLU A 46 13.61 -15.72 4.91
CA GLU A 46 14.38 -15.20 3.80
C GLU A 46 13.89 -13.80 3.40
N LYS A 47 14.83 -12.92 3.06
CA LYS A 47 14.51 -11.68 2.33
C LYS A 47 14.93 -11.83 0.88
N ILE A 48 13.97 -11.72 -0.02
CA ILE A 48 14.16 -11.94 -1.45
C ILE A 48 13.74 -10.70 -2.23
N LEU A 49 14.11 -10.65 -3.51
CA LEU A 49 13.72 -9.57 -4.40
C LEU A 49 12.70 -10.08 -5.42
N LEU A 50 11.78 -9.22 -5.84
CA LEU A 50 10.75 -9.53 -6.82
C LEU A 50 11.34 -10.02 -8.16
N SER A 51 12.57 -9.61 -8.48
CA SER A 51 13.33 -10.12 -9.62
C SER A 51 13.65 -11.62 -9.57
N ARG A 52 13.39 -12.32 -8.45
CA ARG A 52 13.34 -13.80 -8.41
C ARG A 52 12.29 -14.35 -9.36
N TYR A 53 11.12 -13.70 -9.45
CA TYR A 53 9.99 -14.12 -10.28
C TYR A 53 10.02 -13.50 -11.67
N HIS A 54 10.79 -12.42 -11.86
CA HIS A 54 11.01 -11.84 -13.19
C HIS A 54 12.36 -11.09 -13.26
N SER A 55 13.36 -11.71 -13.88
CA SER A 55 14.74 -11.21 -13.91
C SER A 55 14.91 -9.83 -14.55
N ALA A 56 13.98 -9.38 -15.41
CA ALA A 56 14.05 -8.06 -16.03
C ALA A 56 13.84 -6.90 -15.04
N LEU A 57 13.36 -7.18 -13.83
CA LEU A 57 13.26 -6.20 -12.75
C LEU A 57 14.58 -6.01 -12.00
N ARG A 58 15.57 -6.91 -12.17
CA ARG A 58 16.78 -6.97 -11.35
C ARG A 58 17.51 -5.62 -11.27
N SER A 59 17.77 -5.16 -10.05
CA SER A 59 18.44 -3.88 -9.78
C SER A 59 17.69 -2.64 -10.31
N GLY A 60 16.45 -2.82 -10.75
CA GLY A 60 15.59 -1.76 -11.27
C GLY A 60 14.77 -1.06 -10.20
N PRO A 61 14.07 0.03 -10.55
CA PRO A 61 13.28 0.81 -9.60
C PRO A 61 12.08 0.06 -9.02
N ALA A 62 11.61 -1.00 -9.70
CA ALA A 62 10.50 -1.84 -9.25
C ALA A 62 10.95 -3.19 -8.65
N ASP A 63 12.26 -3.41 -8.47
CA ASP A 63 12.76 -4.59 -7.76
C ASP A 63 12.52 -4.42 -6.26
N THR A 64 11.37 -4.90 -5.78
CA THR A 64 10.95 -4.71 -4.40
C THR A 64 11.32 -5.90 -3.52
N GLU A 65 11.52 -5.64 -2.23
CA GLU A 65 11.80 -6.67 -1.23
C GLU A 65 10.53 -7.45 -0.90
N ILE A 66 10.68 -8.75 -0.79
CA ILE A 66 9.67 -9.70 -0.32
C ILE A 66 10.24 -10.38 0.91
N TYR A 67 9.45 -10.42 1.98
CA TYR A 67 9.82 -11.02 3.26
C TYR A 67 9.06 -12.34 3.41
N LEU A 68 9.80 -13.45 3.43
CA LEU A 68 9.26 -14.79 3.61
C LEU A 68 9.42 -15.24 5.05
N PHE A 69 8.31 -15.63 5.67
CA PHE A 69 8.26 -16.29 6.97
C PHE A 69 7.69 -17.70 6.79
N SER A 70 8.50 -18.71 7.06
CA SER A 70 8.11 -20.12 6.96
C SER A 70 7.97 -20.76 8.34
N GLY A 71 6.83 -21.40 8.54
CA GLY A 71 6.56 -22.23 9.69
C GLY A 71 7.40 -23.50 9.72
N LYS A 72 7.48 -24.13 10.88
CA LYS A 72 8.10 -25.46 11.03
C LYS A 72 7.20 -26.56 10.47
N GLU A 73 5.89 -26.33 10.53
CA GLU A 73 4.88 -27.24 10.04
C GLU A 73 4.31 -26.78 8.69
N LYS A 74 3.99 -27.74 7.83
CA LYS A 74 3.31 -27.45 6.56
C LYS A 74 1.88 -26.99 6.84
N GLY A 75 1.44 -26.00 6.09
CA GLY A 75 0.10 -25.43 6.16
C GLY A 75 -0.17 -24.59 4.92
N GLY A 76 -1.10 -23.64 5.04
CA GLY A 76 -1.45 -22.75 3.93
C GLY A 76 -0.36 -21.75 3.58
N ARG A 77 -0.54 -21.11 2.43
CA ARG A 77 0.37 -20.10 1.90
C ARG A 77 -0.34 -18.76 1.73
N LEU A 78 0.14 -17.74 2.44
CA LEU A 78 -0.45 -16.40 2.47
C LEU A 78 0.46 -15.40 1.76
N LEU A 79 -0.10 -14.59 0.86
CA LEU A 79 0.52 -13.37 0.34
C LEU A 79 -0.20 -12.14 0.92
N VAL A 80 0.56 -11.21 1.50
CA VAL A 80 0.07 -9.89 1.91
C VAL A 80 0.84 -8.81 1.15
N LEU A 81 0.11 -8.08 0.32
CA LEU A 81 0.61 -7.01 -0.52
C LEU A 81 0.21 -5.64 0.07
N GLY A 82 1.19 -4.80 0.34
CA GLY A 82 1.00 -3.41 0.73
C GLY A 82 1.78 -2.46 -0.19
N GLY A 83 1.35 -1.21 -0.23
CA GLY A 83 2.06 -0.19 -1.01
C GLY A 83 1.91 -0.37 -2.52
N THR A 84 0.78 -0.94 -2.96
CA THR A 84 0.31 -0.88 -4.35
C THR A 84 0.14 0.57 -4.78
N HIS A 85 -0.41 1.39 -3.88
CA HIS A 85 -0.40 2.85 -3.97
C HIS A 85 0.33 3.47 -2.77
N PRO A 86 1.55 3.98 -2.95
CA PRO A 86 2.34 4.62 -1.90
C PRO A 86 1.73 5.85 -1.19
N ASN A 87 0.61 6.40 -1.68
CA ASN A 87 -0.18 7.43 -0.99
C ASN A 87 -1.29 6.86 -0.08
N GLU A 88 -1.34 5.54 0.10
CA GLU A 88 -2.26 4.79 0.96
C GLU A 88 -1.47 4.16 2.14
N PRO A 89 -1.13 4.97 3.16
CA PRO A 89 -0.22 4.58 4.23
C PRO A 89 -0.69 3.45 5.13
N ALA A 90 -1.99 3.23 5.30
CA ALA A 90 -2.44 2.20 6.23
C ALA A 90 -2.09 0.79 5.75
N GLY A 91 -2.26 0.51 4.46
CA GLY A 91 -1.99 -0.80 3.87
C GLY A 91 -0.51 -1.16 3.93
N PHE A 92 0.39 -0.28 3.48
CA PHE A 92 1.82 -0.59 3.56
C PHE A 92 2.34 -0.60 5.00
N LEU A 93 1.80 0.23 5.89
CA LEU A 93 2.24 0.24 7.28
C LEU A 93 1.79 -1.02 8.01
N ALA A 94 0.59 -1.54 7.74
CA ALA A 94 0.16 -2.84 8.24
C ALA A 94 1.11 -3.96 7.80
N ALA A 95 1.51 -3.99 6.53
CA ALA A 95 2.51 -4.93 6.02
C ALA A 95 3.88 -4.76 6.70
N VAL A 96 4.34 -3.53 6.95
CA VAL A 96 5.56 -3.26 7.75
C VAL A 96 5.42 -3.82 9.16
N LEU A 97 4.31 -3.56 9.85
CA LEU A 97 4.08 -4.07 11.21
C LEU A 97 4.11 -5.60 11.24
N MET A 98 3.56 -6.26 10.22
CA MET A 98 3.67 -7.72 10.12
C MET A 98 5.14 -8.14 10.01
N VAL A 99 5.92 -7.57 9.09
CA VAL A 99 7.35 -7.90 8.96
C VAL A 99 8.13 -7.69 10.27
N GLU A 100 7.81 -6.65 11.03
CA GLU A 100 8.53 -6.27 12.26
C GLU A 100 8.05 -7.00 13.53
N ASN A 101 6.99 -7.81 13.47
CA ASN A 101 6.45 -8.53 14.64
C ASN A 101 6.22 -10.03 14.44
N LEU A 102 5.93 -10.44 13.20
CA LEU A 102 5.42 -11.77 12.90
C LEU A 102 6.42 -12.88 13.22
N GLN A 103 5.87 -13.98 13.72
CA GLN A 103 6.46 -15.31 13.73
C GLN A 103 5.43 -16.27 13.16
N VAL A 104 5.87 -17.29 12.41
CA VAL A 104 4.98 -18.29 11.81
C VAL A 104 5.33 -19.65 12.40
N GLU A 105 4.33 -20.36 12.90
CA GLU A 105 4.49 -21.74 13.39
C GLU A 105 4.16 -22.76 12.30
N LYS A 106 3.04 -22.53 11.60
CA LYS A 106 2.50 -23.42 10.55
C LYS A 106 2.14 -22.62 9.31
N GLY A 107 2.47 -23.14 8.14
CA GLY A 107 2.27 -22.46 6.85
C GLY A 107 3.40 -21.50 6.48
N ASP A 108 3.24 -20.81 5.36
CA ASP A 108 4.23 -19.87 4.82
C ASP A 108 3.57 -18.51 4.51
N VAL A 109 4.26 -17.41 4.82
CA VAL A 109 3.75 -16.04 4.62
C VAL A 109 4.75 -15.21 3.83
N TRP A 110 4.33 -14.73 2.66
CA TRP A 110 5.02 -13.73 1.85
C TRP A 110 4.44 -12.35 2.12
N ILE A 111 5.29 -11.39 2.46
CA ILE A 111 4.88 -10.01 2.69
C ILE A 111 5.65 -9.09 1.75
N ILE A 112 4.93 -8.23 1.03
CA ILE A 112 5.50 -7.21 0.14
C ILE A 112 4.99 -5.84 0.61
N PRO A 113 5.73 -5.12 1.47
CA PRO A 113 5.28 -3.82 1.99
C PRO A 113 5.33 -2.69 0.96
N ARG A 114 6.05 -2.88 -0.15
CA ARG A 114 6.30 -1.84 -1.16
C ARG A 114 6.05 -2.38 -2.57
N ALA A 115 4.83 -2.83 -2.86
CA ALA A 115 4.48 -3.44 -4.13
C ALA A 115 4.88 -2.57 -5.33
N ASN A 116 4.49 -1.29 -5.31
CA ASN A 116 4.94 -0.29 -6.26
C ASN A 116 6.11 0.52 -5.70
N ARG A 117 7.28 -0.12 -5.57
CA ARG A 117 8.50 0.54 -5.05
C ARG A 117 8.85 1.83 -5.80
N SER A 118 8.59 1.88 -7.10
CA SER A 118 8.80 3.07 -7.93
C SER A 118 7.92 4.25 -7.49
N GLY A 119 6.66 4.02 -7.14
CA GLY A 119 5.76 5.09 -6.70
C GLY A 119 6.15 5.74 -5.37
N PHE A 120 6.96 5.08 -4.54
CA PHE A 120 7.50 5.67 -3.31
C PHE A 120 8.55 6.78 -3.57
N THR A 121 9.06 6.90 -4.80
CA THR A 121 10.13 7.84 -5.12
C THR A 121 9.64 9.21 -5.59
N HIS A 122 8.33 9.47 -5.61
CA HIS A 122 7.77 10.78 -5.91
C HIS A 122 6.40 11.00 -5.26
N ASN A 123 5.85 12.21 -5.44
CA ASN A 123 4.47 12.55 -5.13
C ASN A 123 3.71 12.93 -6.39
N ASP A 124 2.37 12.94 -6.29
CA ASP A 124 1.52 13.47 -7.33
C ASP A 124 1.73 14.99 -7.48
N PRO A 125 1.95 15.49 -8.71
CA PRO A 125 2.12 16.90 -8.95
C PRO A 125 0.83 17.65 -8.58
N GLN A 126 0.98 18.90 -8.11
CA GLN A 126 -0.13 19.81 -7.78
C GLN A 126 -0.99 19.44 -6.55
N GLU A 127 -0.70 18.33 -5.85
CA GLU A 127 -1.42 17.94 -4.63
C GLU A 127 -0.83 18.52 -3.33
N ALA A 128 0.31 19.21 -3.44
CA ALA A 128 1.10 19.73 -2.32
C ALA A 128 1.36 18.68 -1.21
N SER A 129 1.44 17.41 -1.60
CA SER A 129 1.62 16.30 -0.68
C SER A 129 2.92 16.43 0.10
N PRO A 130 2.92 16.12 1.41
CA PRO A 130 4.17 15.98 2.13
C PRO A 130 4.95 14.80 1.55
N GLN A 131 6.27 14.90 1.51
CA GLN A 131 7.11 13.77 1.06
C GLN A 131 7.12 12.62 2.08
N ARG A 132 6.88 12.94 3.36
CA ARG A 132 7.05 12.01 4.48
C ARG A 132 6.07 12.35 5.61
N PHE A 133 5.77 11.34 6.42
CA PHE A 133 5.16 11.48 7.74
C PHE A 133 6.04 10.77 8.79
N VAL A 134 5.78 11.04 10.07
CA VAL A 134 6.59 10.55 11.19
C VAL A 134 5.67 9.96 12.25
N LEU A 135 6.08 8.82 12.80
CA LEU A 135 5.47 8.17 13.96
C LEU A 135 6.53 8.09 15.06
N THR A 136 6.21 8.61 16.24
CA THR A 136 7.15 8.66 17.37
C THR A 136 7.01 7.40 18.21
N THR A 137 8.02 6.52 18.13
CA THR A 137 8.09 5.32 18.99
C THR A 137 8.74 5.66 20.33
N ALA A 138 8.63 4.76 21.31
CA ALA A 138 9.26 4.93 22.63
C ALA A 138 10.79 5.14 22.57
N LYS A 139 11.47 4.74 21.48
CA LYS A 139 12.92 4.83 21.33
C LYS A 139 13.35 5.67 20.12
N GLY A 140 12.45 6.50 19.60
CA GLY A 140 12.75 7.46 18.53
C GLY A 140 11.75 7.45 17.38
N ASP A 141 11.92 8.42 16.49
CA ASP A 141 11.04 8.63 15.36
C ASP A 141 11.27 7.62 14.25
N ARG A 142 10.18 7.04 13.74
CA ARG A 142 10.14 6.29 12.49
C ARG A 142 9.50 7.19 11.44
N SER A 143 10.22 7.44 10.36
CA SER A 143 9.72 8.26 9.25
C SER A 143 9.46 7.39 8.04
N PHE A 144 8.34 7.63 7.36
CA PHE A 144 7.91 6.90 6.18
C PHE A 144 7.64 7.86 5.03
N ARG A 145 7.98 7.45 3.81
CA ARG A 145 7.62 8.18 2.60
C ARG A 145 6.11 8.11 2.39
N PHE A 146 5.53 9.25 2.05
CA PHE A 146 4.22 9.33 1.43
C PHE A 146 4.49 9.49 -0.06
N GLY A 147 4.13 8.51 -0.87
CA GLY A 147 4.48 8.48 -2.28
C GLY A 147 3.37 8.97 -3.20
N SER A 148 3.35 8.44 -4.42
CA SER A 148 2.30 8.65 -5.42
C SER A 148 1.46 7.40 -5.57
N ARG A 149 0.24 7.55 -6.08
CA ARG A 149 -0.57 6.42 -6.56
C ARG A 149 0.09 5.66 -7.72
N LEU A 150 0.94 6.33 -8.50
CA LEU A 150 1.46 5.82 -9.77
C LEU A 150 2.95 5.50 -9.67
N THR A 151 3.40 4.59 -10.53
CA THR A 151 4.82 4.41 -10.85
C THR A 151 5.43 5.75 -11.29
N ASN A 152 6.64 6.04 -10.84
CA ASN A 152 7.32 7.29 -11.14
C ASN A 152 7.50 7.49 -12.67
N PRO A 153 7.04 8.62 -13.24
CA PRO A 153 7.21 8.91 -14.66
C PRO A 153 8.69 8.99 -15.09
N VAL A 154 9.63 9.27 -14.18
CA VAL A 154 11.08 9.20 -14.49
C VAL A 154 11.52 7.76 -14.79
N HIS A 155 10.84 6.77 -14.21
CA HIS A 155 11.15 5.35 -14.41
C HIS A 155 10.33 4.71 -15.53
N GLN A 156 9.16 5.27 -15.86
CA GLN A 156 8.28 4.80 -16.93
C GLN A 156 7.66 6.00 -17.65
N TRP A 157 8.13 6.28 -18.86
CA TRP A 157 7.63 7.33 -19.75
C TRP A 157 7.73 6.85 -21.21
N PRO A 158 6.85 7.29 -22.12
CA PRO A 158 5.69 8.17 -21.94
C PRO A 158 4.42 7.45 -21.50
N ASP A 159 3.48 8.21 -20.96
CA ASP A 159 2.09 7.75 -20.83
C ASP A 159 1.44 7.79 -22.23
N PRO A 160 0.80 6.69 -22.68
CA PRO A 160 0.04 6.72 -23.93
C PRO A 160 -1.19 7.63 -23.78
N ILE A 161 -1.86 7.99 -24.88
CA ILE A 161 -3.10 8.78 -24.81
C ILE A 161 -4.22 7.96 -24.14
N LEU A 162 -4.37 6.72 -24.60
CA LEU A 162 -5.24 5.71 -24.02
C LEU A 162 -4.39 4.52 -23.63
N HIS A 163 -4.64 3.96 -22.46
CA HIS A 163 -4.00 2.73 -22.03
C HIS A 163 -4.97 1.57 -22.21
N ILE A 164 -4.54 0.51 -22.90
CA ILE A 164 -5.24 -0.77 -22.88
C ILE A 164 -4.44 -1.67 -21.95
N ASN A 165 -5.02 -2.04 -20.82
CA ASN A 165 -4.33 -2.86 -19.84
C ASN A 165 -4.13 -4.30 -20.34
N PRO A 166 -3.33 -5.13 -19.66
CA PRO A 166 -3.09 -6.51 -20.09
C PRO A 166 -4.34 -7.37 -20.24
N ALA A 167 -5.41 -7.02 -19.52
CA ALA A 167 -6.69 -7.69 -19.59
C ALA A 167 -7.67 -7.08 -20.63
N GLY A 168 -7.22 -6.11 -21.44
CA GLY A 168 -7.99 -5.56 -22.56
C GLY A 168 -8.92 -4.37 -22.23
N GLN A 169 -8.92 -3.88 -21.00
CA GLN A 169 -9.72 -2.72 -20.60
C GLN A 169 -9.08 -1.41 -21.06
N VAL A 170 -9.91 -0.51 -21.62
CA VAL A 170 -9.50 0.84 -22.03
C VAL A 170 -9.57 1.79 -20.83
N LEU A 171 -8.47 2.46 -20.55
CA LEU A 171 -8.25 3.32 -19.39
C LEU A 171 -7.54 4.62 -19.80
N SER A 172 -7.39 5.53 -18.83
CA SER A 172 -6.61 6.75 -19.02
C SER A 172 -5.13 6.42 -19.26
N GLY A 173 -4.42 7.26 -20.01
CA GLY A 173 -3.00 7.10 -20.27
C GLY A 173 -2.14 6.87 -19.01
N SER A 174 -2.42 7.64 -17.96
CA SER A 174 -1.74 7.55 -16.67
C SER A 174 -1.95 6.23 -15.94
N ASP A 175 -3.04 5.50 -16.24
CA ASP A 175 -3.28 4.18 -15.65
C ASP A 175 -2.28 3.13 -16.12
N SER A 176 -1.52 3.39 -17.19
CA SER A 176 -0.37 2.54 -17.56
C SER A 176 0.71 2.47 -16.47
N ARG A 177 0.73 3.45 -15.55
CA ARG A 177 1.61 3.51 -14.37
C ARG A 177 0.90 3.10 -13.08
N ASN A 178 -0.36 2.70 -13.14
CA ASN A 178 -1.13 2.27 -11.98
C ASN A 178 -1.00 0.75 -11.81
N LEU A 179 -0.35 0.30 -10.72
CA LEU A 179 -0.14 -1.14 -10.50
C LEU A 179 -1.46 -1.91 -10.39
N ASN A 180 -2.47 -1.34 -9.73
CA ASN A 180 -3.80 -1.92 -9.64
C ASN A 180 -4.67 -1.67 -10.90
N ARG A 181 -4.04 -1.41 -12.04
CA ARG A 181 -4.65 -1.48 -13.38
C ARG A 181 -3.85 -2.37 -14.32
N ALA A 182 -2.71 -2.89 -13.86
CA ALA A 182 -1.72 -3.55 -14.68
C ALA A 182 -1.78 -5.08 -14.58
N TYR A 183 -2.63 -5.66 -13.74
CA TYR A 183 -2.76 -7.12 -13.64
C TYR A 183 -3.45 -7.72 -14.90
N PRO A 184 -3.18 -8.99 -15.26
CA PRO A 184 -2.21 -9.92 -14.67
C PRO A 184 -0.74 -9.59 -15.04
N GLY A 185 -0.51 -8.48 -15.74
CA GLY A 185 0.81 -8.04 -16.17
C GLY A 185 1.22 -8.58 -17.54
N LYS A 186 2.38 -8.12 -18.01
CA LYS A 186 3.03 -8.59 -19.24
C LYS A 186 4.50 -8.76 -19.00
N LYS A 187 5.04 -9.94 -19.31
CA LYS A 187 6.46 -10.27 -19.20
C LYS A 187 7.37 -9.26 -19.92
N GLU A 188 6.98 -8.84 -21.12
CA GLU A 188 7.73 -7.87 -21.93
C GLU A 188 7.03 -6.49 -21.98
N GLY A 189 6.19 -6.18 -20.99
CA GLY A 189 5.40 -4.94 -20.92
C GLY A 189 6.19 -3.70 -20.48
N VAL A 190 5.49 -2.63 -20.14
CA VAL A 190 6.10 -1.48 -19.43
C VAL A 190 6.45 -1.86 -17.99
N LEU A 191 7.25 -1.03 -17.29
CA LEU A 191 7.75 -1.34 -15.94
C LEU A 191 6.64 -1.82 -14.98
N THR A 192 5.51 -1.13 -14.95
CA THR A 192 4.38 -1.45 -14.07
C THR A 192 3.70 -2.78 -14.45
N GLU A 193 3.55 -3.07 -15.75
CA GLU A 193 3.03 -4.37 -16.22
C GLU A 193 4.00 -5.52 -15.91
N ARG A 194 5.32 -5.27 -15.96
CA ARG A 194 6.34 -6.26 -15.55
C ARG A 194 6.32 -6.51 -14.05
N THR A 195 6.05 -5.50 -13.23
CA THR A 195 5.84 -5.64 -11.79
C THR A 195 4.61 -6.49 -11.48
N ALA A 196 3.46 -6.18 -12.11
CA ALA A 196 2.24 -6.97 -11.98
C ALA A 196 2.46 -8.43 -12.41
N PHE A 197 3.17 -8.64 -13.53
CA PHE A 197 3.53 -9.97 -14.02
C PHE A 197 4.35 -10.74 -12.98
N ALA A 198 5.39 -10.11 -12.42
CA ALA A 198 6.24 -10.75 -11.42
C ALA A 198 5.48 -11.14 -10.13
N ILE A 199 4.52 -10.32 -9.69
CA ILE A 199 3.63 -10.65 -8.57
C ILE A 199 2.73 -11.83 -8.92
N MET A 200 2.17 -11.87 -10.13
CA MET A 200 1.39 -13.02 -10.60
C MET A 200 2.22 -14.30 -10.74
N GLU A 201 3.49 -14.19 -11.13
CA GLU A 201 4.41 -15.34 -11.16
C GLU A 201 4.75 -15.83 -9.75
N LEU A 202 4.88 -14.93 -8.77
CA LEU A 202 5.01 -15.31 -7.35
C LEU A 202 3.79 -16.12 -6.91
N ILE A 203 2.59 -15.59 -7.12
CA ILE A 203 1.33 -16.25 -6.71
C ILE A 203 1.24 -17.67 -7.28
N ARG A 204 1.55 -17.82 -8.58
CA ARG A 204 1.49 -19.13 -9.27
C ARG A 204 2.63 -20.07 -8.90
N THR A 205 3.87 -19.57 -8.80
CA THR A 205 5.05 -20.40 -8.52
C THR A 205 5.02 -20.92 -7.09
N GLU A 206 4.66 -20.06 -6.15
CA GLU A 206 4.58 -20.40 -4.73
C GLU A 206 3.24 -21.06 -4.38
N GLY A 207 2.28 -21.15 -5.32
CA GLY A 207 0.97 -21.76 -5.08
C GLY A 207 0.26 -21.13 -3.87
N ILE A 208 0.13 -19.81 -3.87
CA ILE A 208 -0.50 -19.06 -2.78
C ILE A 208 -1.97 -19.47 -2.64
N ASP A 209 -2.39 -19.80 -1.42
CA ASP A 209 -3.78 -20.16 -1.10
C ASP A 209 -4.66 -18.94 -0.86
N LEU A 210 -4.10 -17.91 -0.22
CA LEU A 210 -4.79 -16.65 0.10
C LEU A 210 -3.91 -15.45 -0.26
N ALA A 211 -4.41 -14.57 -1.12
CA ALA A 211 -3.71 -13.38 -1.58
C ALA A 211 -4.50 -12.11 -1.22
N LEU A 212 -3.88 -11.25 -0.40
CA LEU A 212 -4.50 -10.05 0.16
C LEU A 212 -3.79 -8.79 -0.36
N ASP A 213 -4.54 -7.85 -0.93
CA ASP A 213 -4.02 -6.54 -1.36
C ASP A 213 -4.60 -5.42 -0.49
N LEU A 214 -3.74 -4.69 0.23
CA LEU A 214 -4.16 -3.69 1.22
C LEU A 214 -4.20 -2.28 0.61
N HIS A 215 -5.40 -1.74 0.42
CA HIS A 215 -5.69 -0.46 -0.21
C HIS A 215 -6.44 0.50 0.71
N GLU A 216 -6.51 1.75 0.28
CA GLU A 216 -7.38 2.74 0.90
C GLU A 216 -8.13 3.62 -0.10
N ALA A 217 -9.39 3.90 0.21
CA ALA A 217 -10.27 4.73 -0.59
C ALA A 217 -10.58 6.08 0.06
N ALA A 218 -11.03 7.03 -0.74
CA ALA A 218 -11.50 8.33 -0.24
C ALA A 218 -12.86 8.20 0.48
N PRO A 219 -13.14 8.96 1.56
CA PRO A 219 -14.42 8.90 2.29
C PRO A 219 -15.69 9.09 1.42
N GLU A 220 -15.55 9.78 0.28
CA GLU A 220 -16.61 10.00 -0.71
C GLU A 220 -16.72 8.91 -1.79
N TYR A 221 -15.93 7.83 -1.72
CA TYR A 221 -16.01 6.71 -2.67
C TYR A 221 -16.96 5.61 -2.17
N PRO A 222 -17.76 4.96 -3.05
CA PRO A 222 -18.76 3.98 -2.63
C PRO A 222 -18.16 2.67 -2.14
N VAL A 223 -17.04 2.24 -2.72
CA VAL A 223 -16.30 1.03 -2.34
C VAL A 223 -15.22 1.44 -1.34
N ILE A 224 -15.56 1.40 -0.06
CA ILE A 224 -14.72 1.85 1.07
C ILE A 224 -15.13 1.11 2.33
N ASN A 225 -14.18 0.88 3.24
CA ASN A 225 -14.42 0.01 4.40
C ASN A 225 -14.99 -1.36 3.94
N ALA A 226 -14.37 -1.94 2.91
CA ALA A 226 -14.89 -3.09 2.19
C ALA A 226 -13.83 -4.18 2.00
N MET A 227 -14.28 -5.42 1.93
CA MET A 227 -13.53 -6.54 1.38
C MET A 227 -14.05 -6.77 -0.04
N VAL A 228 -13.23 -6.41 -1.03
CA VAL A 228 -13.53 -6.65 -2.44
C VAL A 228 -12.99 -8.03 -2.80
N PHE A 229 -13.87 -9.00 -3.02
CA PHE A 229 -13.48 -10.40 -3.15
C PHE A 229 -13.76 -10.95 -4.54
N HIS A 230 -12.87 -11.81 -5.03
CA HIS A 230 -13.16 -12.68 -6.16
C HIS A 230 -14.20 -13.73 -5.75
N GLU A 231 -15.04 -14.20 -6.66
CA GLU A 231 -16.12 -15.17 -6.38
C GLU A 231 -15.61 -16.47 -5.74
N ASN A 232 -14.37 -16.88 -6.04
CA ASN A 232 -13.72 -18.04 -5.39
C ASN A 232 -13.42 -17.84 -3.90
N SER A 233 -13.49 -16.61 -3.40
CA SER A 233 -13.23 -16.23 -2.00
C SER A 233 -14.51 -15.85 -1.24
N ALA A 234 -15.69 -16.00 -1.87
CA ALA A 234 -16.95 -15.49 -1.31
C ALA A 234 -17.27 -16.05 0.09
N GLU A 235 -17.13 -17.37 0.26
CA GLU A 235 -17.37 -18.04 1.54
C GLU A 235 -16.36 -17.60 2.61
N LEU A 236 -15.07 -17.51 2.24
CA LEU A 236 -14.02 -17.03 3.13
C LEU A 236 -14.27 -15.58 3.60
N ALA A 237 -14.64 -14.70 2.67
CA ALA A 237 -14.94 -13.31 2.98
C ALA A 237 -16.16 -13.19 3.93
N ALA A 238 -17.18 -14.04 3.77
CA ALA A 238 -18.34 -14.07 4.65
C ALA A 238 -17.98 -14.54 6.06
N VAL A 239 -17.20 -15.61 6.20
CA VAL A 239 -16.73 -16.11 7.51
C VAL A 239 -15.89 -15.05 8.22
N ALA A 240 -14.94 -14.44 7.52
CA ALA A 240 -14.11 -13.38 8.10
C ALA A 240 -14.92 -12.13 8.49
N LEU A 241 -15.96 -11.77 7.73
CA LEU A 241 -16.84 -10.67 8.10
C LEU A 241 -17.52 -10.91 9.45
N MET A 242 -17.98 -12.14 9.72
CA MET A 242 -18.63 -12.47 11.00
C MET A 242 -17.66 -12.26 12.18
N ASP A 243 -16.41 -12.72 12.05
CA ASP A 243 -15.37 -12.49 13.07
C ASP A 243 -15.04 -11.00 13.24
N LEU A 244 -14.92 -10.25 12.15
CA LEU A 244 -14.67 -8.80 12.19
C LEU A 244 -15.81 -8.04 12.89
N GLN A 245 -17.06 -8.44 12.67
CA GLN A 245 -18.21 -7.85 13.36
C GLN A 245 -18.16 -8.08 14.86
N LEU A 246 -17.74 -9.26 15.33
CA LEU A 246 -17.52 -9.55 16.75
C LEU A 246 -16.42 -8.66 17.36
N GLN A 247 -15.44 -8.26 16.55
CA GLN A 247 -14.36 -7.33 16.93
C GLN A 247 -14.79 -5.84 16.83
N ASN A 248 -16.06 -5.56 16.52
CA ASN A 248 -16.59 -4.22 16.22
C ASN A 248 -15.87 -3.52 15.06
N MET A 249 -15.47 -4.31 14.04
CA MET A 249 -14.88 -3.81 12.80
C MET A 249 -15.91 -3.93 11.67
N ASP A 250 -16.48 -2.80 11.26
CA ASP A 250 -17.54 -2.77 10.25
C ASP A 250 -16.99 -2.88 8.83
N PHE A 251 -17.14 -4.03 8.17
CA PHE A 251 -16.75 -4.23 6.77
C PHE A 251 -17.96 -4.49 5.89
N ARG A 252 -17.93 -3.95 4.67
CA ARG A 252 -18.84 -4.36 3.59
C ARG A 252 -18.21 -5.45 2.75
N LEU A 253 -19.04 -6.34 2.20
CA LEU A 253 -18.63 -7.30 1.18
C LEU A 253 -18.97 -6.72 -0.18
N GLU A 254 -17.98 -6.67 -1.06
CA GLU A 254 -18.14 -6.20 -2.43
C GLU A 254 -17.62 -7.28 -3.37
N GLU A 255 -18.49 -7.91 -4.16
CA GLU A 255 -18.05 -8.90 -5.13
C GLU A 255 -17.34 -8.20 -6.28
N SER A 256 -16.19 -8.73 -6.69
CA SER A 256 -15.41 -8.24 -7.82
C SER A 256 -16.10 -8.55 -9.15
N PRO A 257 -16.63 -7.56 -9.89
CA PRO A 257 -17.36 -7.85 -11.12
C PRO A 257 -16.46 -8.50 -12.19
N PRO A 258 -16.91 -9.53 -12.93
CA PRO A 258 -16.12 -10.17 -13.97
C PRO A 258 -15.64 -9.21 -15.08
N SER A 259 -16.38 -8.14 -15.33
CA SER A 259 -16.04 -7.10 -16.32
C SER A 259 -14.99 -6.10 -15.83
N LEU A 260 -14.68 -6.07 -14.52
CA LEU A 260 -13.80 -5.09 -13.92
C LEU A 260 -12.36 -5.61 -13.88
N ARG A 261 -11.69 -5.54 -15.02
CA ARG A 261 -10.38 -6.15 -15.28
C ARG A 261 -9.20 -5.28 -14.82
N GLY A 262 -8.01 -5.86 -14.77
CA GLY A 262 -6.75 -5.17 -14.42
C GLY A 262 -6.46 -5.00 -12.93
N LEU A 263 -7.38 -5.40 -12.07
CA LEU A 263 -7.31 -5.25 -10.62
C LEU A 263 -6.77 -6.53 -9.96
N SER A 264 -6.08 -6.40 -8.83
CA SER A 264 -5.57 -7.53 -8.06
C SER A 264 -6.67 -8.51 -7.66
N HIS A 265 -7.73 -8.03 -7.01
CA HIS A 265 -8.85 -8.88 -6.57
C HIS A 265 -9.61 -9.58 -7.72
N ARG A 266 -9.45 -9.17 -8.97
CA ARG A 266 -10.05 -9.85 -10.13
C ARG A 266 -9.05 -10.80 -10.77
N GLU A 267 -7.93 -10.25 -11.21
CA GLU A 267 -6.96 -10.95 -12.05
C GLU A 267 -6.19 -12.03 -11.29
N TRP A 268 -6.01 -11.88 -9.97
CA TRP A 268 -5.34 -12.92 -9.18
C TRP A 268 -6.17 -14.20 -9.12
N GLY A 269 -7.48 -14.09 -8.92
CA GLY A 269 -8.39 -15.24 -8.92
C GLY A 269 -8.66 -15.81 -10.31
N ASP A 270 -8.67 -14.96 -11.35
CA ASP A 270 -8.82 -15.42 -12.75
C ASP A 270 -7.61 -16.21 -13.28
N HIS A 271 -6.42 -15.91 -12.75
CA HIS A 271 -5.16 -16.40 -13.28
C HIS A 271 -4.36 -17.22 -12.26
N SER A 272 -4.98 -17.64 -11.16
CA SER A 272 -4.41 -18.57 -10.18
C SER A 272 -5.51 -19.23 -9.34
N GLU A 273 -5.14 -20.19 -8.51
CA GLU A 273 -6.06 -20.85 -7.56
C GLU A 273 -6.20 -20.08 -6.24
N ALA A 274 -5.56 -18.92 -6.09
CA ALA A 274 -5.55 -18.16 -4.84
C ALA A 274 -6.93 -17.56 -4.55
N ALA A 275 -7.40 -17.72 -3.31
CA ALA A 275 -8.46 -16.88 -2.77
C ALA A 275 -7.98 -15.42 -2.77
N SER A 276 -8.55 -14.60 -3.64
CA SER A 276 -8.10 -13.23 -3.89
C SER A 276 -9.04 -12.20 -3.29
N ILE A 277 -8.51 -11.32 -2.45
CA ILE A 277 -9.28 -10.28 -1.74
C ILE A 277 -8.47 -8.99 -1.68
N LEU A 278 -9.09 -7.87 -2.04
CA LEU A 278 -8.57 -6.53 -1.79
C LEU A 278 -9.30 -5.92 -0.59
N LEU A 279 -8.55 -5.33 0.33
CA LEU A 279 -9.08 -4.71 1.54
C LEU A 279 -9.02 -3.18 1.41
N GLU A 280 -10.16 -2.51 1.59
CA GLU A 280 -10.27 -1.05 1.56
C GLU A 280 -10.51 -0.47 2.96
N SER A 281 -9.74 0.55 3.33
CA SER A 281 -10.02 1.41 4.48
C SER A 281 -10.16 2.88 4.10
N ALA A 282 -10.78 3.69 4.96
CA ALA A 282 -11.11 5.07 4.66
C ALA A 282 -9.94 6.05 4.86
N ASN A 283 -9.27 6.48 3.79
CA ASN A 283 -8.16 7.43 3.83
C ASN A 283 -8.58 8.88 3.57
N VAL A 284 -8.57 9.65 4.65
CA VAL A 284 -8.90 11.08 4.67
C VAL A 284 -7.98 11.91 3.77
N SER A 285 -6.72 11.49 3.61
CA SER A 285 -5.76 12.21 2.76
C SER A 285 -5.92 11.93 1.25
N HIS A 286 -6.83 11.03 0.86
CA HIS A 286 -7.03 10.62 -0.54
C HIS A 286 -8.05 11.49 -1.29
N GLY A 287 -9.20 11.78 -0.68
CA GLY A 287 -10.32 12.41 -1.39
C GLY A 287 -10.12 13.88 -1.76
N ARG A 288 -11.04 14.40 -2.56
CA ARG A 288 -11.04 15.76 -3.12
C ARG A 288 -11.71 16.78 -2.21
N LEU A 289 -12.50 16.33 -1.23
CA LEU A 289 -13.21 17.20 -0.30
C LEU A 289 -12.31 17.69 0.86
N LYS A 290 -11.13 17.09 1.05
CA LYS A 290 -10.17 17.44 2.11
C LYS A 290 -9.68 18.88 2.02
N GLY A 291 -9.15 19.38 3.13
CA GLY A 291 -8.34 20.60 3.17
C GLY A 291 -6.92 20.37 2.65
N LYS A 292 -5.97 21.14 3.18
CA LYS A 292 -4.56 21.02 2.79
C LYS A 292 -4.00 19.64 3.16
N THR A 293 -3.38 18.95 2.20
CA THR A 293 -2.62 17.73 2.47
C THR A 293 -1.43 18.04 3.40
N SER A 294 -1.34 17.34 4.52
CA SER A 294 -0.26 17.48 5.51
C SER A 294 0.07 16.14 6.17
N ALA A 295 1.23 16.06 6.82
CA ALA A 295 1.58 14.89 7.62
C ALA A 295 0.58 14.65 8.77
N SER A 296 0.04 15.73 9.37
CA SER A 296 -1.00 15.62 10.38
C SER A 296 -2.32 15.08 9.81
N LEU A 297 -2.74 15.49 8.62
CA LEU A 297 -3.94 14.93 7.97
C LEU A 297 -3.79 13.42 7.73
N ILE A 298 -2.59 12.99 7.33
CA ILE A 298 -2.28 11.57 7.14
C ILE A 298 -2.36 10.79 8.46
N VAL A 299 -1.75 11.31 9.53
CA VAL A 299 -1.65 10.58 10.81
C VAL A 299 -2.93 10.69 11.65
N GLU A 300 -3.44 11.90 11.84
CA GLU A 300 -4.59 12.18 12.69
C GLU A 300 -5.93 11.94 11.98
N GLY A 301 -5.97 12.03 10.65
CA GLY A 301 -7.19 11.78 9.87
C GLY A 301 -8.32 12.77 10.15
N ARG A 302 -8.01 13.98 10.63
CA ARG A 302 -9.00 15.01 10.97
C ARG A 302 -9.06 16.09 9.91
N ASP A 303 -10.27 16.42 9.49
CA ASP A 303 -10.48 17.49 8.51
C ASP A 303 -11.90 18.09 8.62
N LYS A 304 -11.95 19.41 8.80
CA LYS A 304 -13.20 20.16 8.94
C LYS A 304 -14.09 20.13 7.69
N ASN A 305 -13.52 19.95 6.50
CA ASN A 305 -14.31 19.89 5.28
C ASN A 305 -15.01 18.53 5.18
N TYR A 306 -14.39 17.44 5.63
CA TYR A 306 -15.08 16.16 5.75
C TYR A 306 -16.19 16.18 6.79
N VAL A 307 -16.00 16.83 7.95
CA VAL A 307 -17.11 17.03 8.91
C VAL A 307 -18.30 17.73 8.24
N ARG A 308 -18.03 18.78 7.45
CA ARG A 308 -19.05 19.49 6.67
C ARG A 308 -19.67 18.63 5.56
N ALA A 309 -18.88 17.77 4.92
CA ALA A 309 -19.35 16.87 3.87
C ALA A 309 -20.25 15.77 4.43
N ALA A 310 -19.89 15.22 5.59
CA ALA A 310 -20.69 14.24 6.34
C ALA A 310 -22.05 14.82 6.73
N ALA A 311 -22.08 16.05 7.26
CA ALA A 311 -23.32 16.75 7.60
C ALA A 311 -24.25 17.00 6.39
N ARG A 312 -23.74 16.85 5.16
CA ARG A 312 -24.48 16.97 3.90
C ARG A 312 -24.78 15.63 3.23
N GLY A 313 -24.42 14.51 3.86
CA GLY A 313 -24.62 13.16 3.30
C GLY A 313 -23.76 12.88 2.05
N LEU A 314 -22.59 13.51 1.92
CA LEU A 314 -21.71 13.36 0.74
C LEU A 314 -20.68 12.22 0.89
N LEU A 315 -20.66 11.53 2.02
CA LEU A 315 -19.68 10.50 2.35
C LEU A 315 -20.35 9.12 2.46
N PHE A 316 -19.60 8.07 2.16
CA PHE A 316 -20.03 6.68 2.29
C PHE A 316 -19.59 6.04 3.62
N VAL A 317 -18.87 6.79 4.46
CA VAL A 317 -18.46 6.39 5.79
C VAL A 317 -18.85 7.45 6.82
N PRO A 318 -19.16 7.07 8.07
CA PRO A 318 -19.31 8.02 9.16
C PRO A 318 -18.04 8.86 9.32
N PHE A 319 -18.22 10.18 9.52
CA PHE A 319 -17.10 11.08 9.75
C PHE A 319 -17.54 12.22 10.68
N ASP A 320 -16.78 12.43 11.75
CA ASP A 320 -16.99 13.48 12.74
C ASP A 320 -15.66 14.18 13.10
N GLU A 321 -15.67 15.00 14.15
CA GLU A 321 -14.49 15.75 14.61
C GLU A 321 -13.35 14.84 15.11
N ALA A 322 -13.62 13.58 15.47
CA ALA A 322 -12.58 12.64 15.85
C ALA A 322 -11.72 12.24 14.64
N GLY A 323 -12.31 12.26 13.44
CA GLY A 323 -11.68 11.87 12.19
C GLY A 323 -11.47 10.37 12.06
N ILE A 324 -10.70 9.96 11.04
CA ILE A 324 -10.34 8.55 10.80
C ILE A 324 -8.81 8.42 10.85
N PRO A 325 -8.21 8.31 12.06
CA PRO A 325 -6.76 8.35 12.23
C PRO A 325 -6.07 7.13 11.62
N LEU A 326 -4.79 7.29 11.25
CA LEU A 326 -3.98 6.21 10.67
C LEU A 326 -3.99 4.93 11.50
N LYS A 327 -3.97 5.05 12.83
CA LYS A 327 -4.01 3.90 13.73
C LYS A 327 -5.28 3.06 13.57
N GLU A 328 -6.43 3.68 13.33
CA GLU A 328 -7.69 2.96 13.09
C GLU A 328 -7.60 2.20 11.78
N ARG A 329 -7.14 2.86 10.71
CA ARG A 329 -7.00 2.29 9.36
C ARG A 329 -6.03 1.09 9.35
N VAL A 330 -4.89 1.21 10.04
CA VAL A 330 -3.90 0.12 10.18
C VAL A 330 -4.47 -1.04 10.98
N ALA A 331 -5.10 -0.77 12.13
CA ALA A 331 -5.74 -1.79 12.94
C ALA A 331 -6.79 -2.57 12.14
N ARG A 332 -7.58 -1.85 11.33
CA ARG A 332 -8.59 -2.42 10.44
C ARG A 332 -8.00 -3.42 9.44
N HIS A 333 -6.90 -3.07 8.76
CA HIS A 333 -6.21 -4.01 7.87
C HIS A 333 -5.66 -5.23 8.61
N LEU A 334 -5.02 -5.03 9.76
CA LEU A 334 -4.47 -6.11 10.57
C LEU A 334 -5.57 -7.07 11.05
N ALA A 335 -6.73 -6.55 11.47
CA ALA A 335 -7.88 -7.35 11.86
C ALA A 335 -8.36 -8.20 10.68
N ALA A 336 -8.56 -7.59 9.51
CA ALA A 336 -9.02 -8.32 8.32
C ALA A 336 -8.02 -9.39 7.86
N VAL A 337 -6.72 -9.11 7.87
CA VAL A 337 -5.68 -10.11 7.55
C VAL A 337 -5.76 -11.28 8.54
N ARG A 338 -5.87 -11.02 9.85
CA ARG A 338 -5.97 -12.06 10.88
C ARG A 338 -7.24 -12.90 10.69
N SER A 339 -8.40 -12.26 10.50
CA SER A 339 -9.69 -12.93 10.33
C SER A 339 -9.76 -13.77 9.07
N LEU A 340 -9.24 -13.27 7.93
CA LEU A 340 -9.17 -14.03 6.68
C LEU A 340 -8.19 -15.21 6.77
N THR A 341 -7.07 -15.03 7.45
CA THR A 341 -6.10 -16.12 7.66
C THR A 341 -6.67 -17.22 8.55
N ALA A 342 -7.35 -16.85 9.65
CA ALA A 342 -8.01 -17.81 10.54
C ALA A 342 -9.17 -18.53 9.83
N GLY A 343 -10.03 -17.78 9.12
CA GLY A 343 -11.15 -18.35 8.36
C GLY A 343 -10.70 -19.36 7.29
N LEU A 344 -9.53 -19.17 6.68
CA LEU A 344 -8.96 -20.14 5.74
C LEU A 344 -8.70 -21.49 6.43
N GLY A 345 -8.13 -21.47 7.65
CA GLY A 345 -7.87 -22.67 8.43
C GLY A 345 -9.15 -23.36 8.92
N ASP A 346 -10.16 -22.58 9.33
CA ASP A 346 -11.45 -23.10 9.77
C ASP A 346 -12.19 -23.82 8.63
N MET A 347 -12.12 -23.28 7.41
CA MET A 347 -12.73 -23.88 6.21
C MET A 347 -11.90 -25.04 5.64
N HIS A 348 -10.57 -24.91 5.68
CA HIS A 348 -9.61 -25.83 5.09
C HIS A 348 -8.48 -26.14 6.08
N PRO A 349 -8.66 -27.12 6.97
CA PRO A 349 -7.68 -27.43 8.02
C PRO A 349 -6.28 -27.84 7.50
N ASP A 350 -6.21 -28.34 6.26
CA ASP A 350 -4.95 -28.64 5.56
C ASP A 350 -4.19 -27.39 5.13
N ARG A 351 -4.89 -26.24 5.00
CA ARG A 351 -4.37 -24.92 4.65
C ARG A 351 -4.32 -23.96 5.84
N GLU A 352 -4.41 -24.48 7.07
CA GLU A 352 -4.29 -23.67 8.27
C GLU A 352 -2.92 -22.97 8.34
N ILE A 353 -2.93 -21.71 8.77
CA ILE A 353 -1.75 -20.89 8.99
C ILE A 353 -1.77 -20.39 10.43
N ILE A 354 -0.75 -20.75 11.22
CA ILE A 354 -0.66 -20.36 12.63
C ILE A 354 0.37 -19.25 12.80
N LEU A 355 -0.13 -18.06 13.10
CA LEU A 355 0.66 -16.84 13.28
C LEU A 355 0.87 -16.54 14.76
N HIS A 356 2.13 -16.40 15.17
CA HIS A 356 2.51 -15.92 16.50
C HIS A 356 3.00 -14.49 16.44
N ARG A 357 2.82 -13.77 17.54
CA ARG A 357 3.24 -12.36 17.69
C ARG A 357 2.73 -11.48 16.54
N PHE A 358 1.59 -11.84 15.93
CA PHE A 358 0.91 -10.99 14.98
C PHE A 358 0.59 -9.64 15.64
N PRO A 359 0.84 -8.49 14.99
CA PRO A 359 0.59 -7.19 15.59
C PRO A 359 -0.90 -7.04 15.95
N SER A 360 -1.20 -6.82 17.24
CA SER A 360 -2.59 -6.76 17.72
C SER A 360 -3.31 -5.53 17.14
N PRO A 361 -4.43 -5.71 16.42
CA PRO A 361 -5.30 -4.62 15.97
C PRO A 361 -5.77 -3.75 17.13
N GLU A 362 -6.10 -4.35 18.27
CA GLU A 362 -6.60 -3.67 19.46
C GLU A 362 -5.51 -2.75 20.03
N LEU A 363 -4.29 -3.26 20.18
CA LEU A 363 -3.15 -2.49 20.64
C LEU A 363 -2.83 -1.32 19.69
N VAL A 364 -2.88 -1.55 18.37
CA VAL A 364 -2.65 -0.51 17.37
C VAL A 364 -3.74 0.56 17.45
N ARG A 365 -5.00 0.19 17.59
CA ARG A 365 -6.12 1.14 17.73
C ARG A 365 -5.98 2.00 18.99
N GLU A 366 -5.56 1.40 20.10
CA GLU A 366 -5.39 2.10 21.37
C GLU A 366 -4.14 2.99 21.37
N LYS A 367 -2.97 2.41 21.07
CA LYS A 367 -1.65 3.03 21.30
C LYS A 367 -0.95 3.51 20.03
N GLY A 368 -1.56 3.32 18.86
CA GLY A 368 -0.97 3.69 17.57
C GLY A 368 -0.08 2.59 16.97
N ALA A 369 0.24 2.73 15.69
CA ALA A 369 1.12 1.80 14.99
C ALA A 369 2.54 1.80 15.57
N GLU A 370 2.97 2.91 16.15
CA GLU A 370 4.23 3.10 16.85
C GLU A 370 4.45 2.13 18.03
N ALA A 371 3.38 1.57 18.60
CA ALA A 371 3.46 0.57 19.66
C ALA A 371 3.98 -0.79 19.15
N CYS A 372 3.81 -1.06 17.86
CA CYS A 372 4.24 -2.28 17.20
C CYS A 372 5.44 -2.05 16.26
N LEU A 373 5.89 -0.81 16.05
CA LEU A 373 7.07 -0.55 15.22
C LEU A 373 8.35 -0.88 15.97
N ALA A 374 9.27 -1.55 15.27
CA ALA A 374 10.62 -1.74 15.77
C ALA A 374 11.32 -0.38 15.94
N PRO A 375 12.04 -0.15 17.04
CA PRO A 375 12.80 1.07 17.23
C PRO A 375 13.96 1.15 16.23
N PRO A 376 14.32 2.36 15.74
CA PRO A 376 15.35 2.52 14.70
C PRO A 376 16.76 2.06 15.13
N ASN A 377 16.99 1.90 16.44
CA ASN A 377 18.26 1.54 17.05
C ASN A 377 18.34 0.09 17.56
N GLN A 378 17.45 -0.82 17.16
CA GLN A 378 17.63 -2.25 17.41
C GLN A 378 18.64 -2.83 16.41
N ARG A 379 19.91 -2.81 16.78
CA ARG A 379 20.94 -3.73 16.29
C ARG A 379 21.70 -4.29 17.48
#